data_AF-A0A2D9CA22-F1
#
_entry.id   AF-A0A2D9CA22-F1
#
_cell.length_a   1.000
_cell.length_b   1.000
_cell.length_c   1.000
_cell.angle_alpha   90.00
_cell.angle_beta   90.00
_cell.angle_gamma   90.00
#
_symmetry.space_group_name_H-M   'P 1'
#
loop_
_entity.id
_entity.type
_entity.pdbx_description
1 polymer ?
#
loop_
_entity_poly.entity_id
_entity_poly.type
_entity_poly.pdbx_seq_one_letter_code
_entity_poly.pdbx_strand_id
1 'polypeptide(L)'
;MNIFYLDRDPHEAARLQCDRHVVKMILETAQLLSTAHNELDGGQLAYKSTHKNHPSAVWVRSSANAYVWAWHHLRALGREYERRYQKVHKTIANHLETLCGLPMALESDVTPFVDPPQCMPDECKRLDAVQGYQVYYNYKADDWDT
;
A
#
# COMPACT_ATOMS: atom_id res chain seq x y z
N MET A 1 9.84 1.79 3.03
CA MET A 1 8.39 1.72 2.77
C MET A 1 8.22 0.97 1.48
N ASN A 2 7.36 -0.04 1.39
CA ASN A 2 7.15 -0.76 0.14
C ASN A 2 5.70 -1.22 0.07
N ILE A 3 5.03 -1.11 -1.08
CA ILE A 3 3.62 -1.50 -1.19
C ILE A 3 3.42 -3.00 -1.44
N PHE A 4 4.50 -3.73 -1.74
CA PHE A 4 4.48 -5.17 -2.07
C PHE A 4 3.37 -5.53 -3.05
N TYR A 5 3.49 -5.01 -4.28
CA TYR A 5 2.55 -5.19 -5.39
C TYR A 5 2.67 -6.60 -5.99
N LEU A 6 2.31 -7.61 -5.20
CA LEU A 6 2.46 -9.05 -5.51
C LEU A 6 1.43 -9.56 -6.52
N ASP A 7 0.36 -8.81 -6.74
CA ASP A 7 -0.65 -9.03 -7.75
C ASP A 7 -1.27 -7.67 -8.15
N ARG A 8 -1.91 -7.63 -9.33
CA ARG A 8 -2.67 -6.46 -9.79
C ARG A 8 -3.98 -6.31 -9.01
N ASP A 9 -4.58 -7.42 -8.59
CA ASP A 9 -5.69 -7.42 -7.66
C ASP A 9 -5.17 -7.15 -6.23
N PRO A 10 -5.55 -6.03 -5.59
CA PRO A 10 -5.13 -5.73 -4.22
C PRO A 10 -5.56 -6.80 -3.20
N HIS A 11 -6.61 -7.56 -3.47
CA HIS A 11 -7.03 -8.66 -2.62
C HIS A 11 -6.05 -9.83 -2.66
N GLU A 12 -5.66 -10.26 -3.87
CA GLU A 12 -4.66 -11.30 -4.04
C GLU A 12 -3.28 -10.84 -3.57
N ALA A 13 -2.90 -9.58 -3.82
CA ALA A 13 -1.65 -9.02 -3.35
C ALA A 13 -1.54 -9.07 -1.82
N ALA A 14 -2.62 -8.80 -1.08
CA ALA A 14 -2.66 -8.94 0.36
C ALA A 14 -2.59 -10.41 0.82
N ARG A 15 -3.29 -11.33 0.13
CA ARG A 15 -3.30 -12.77 0.45
C ARG A 15 -1.90 -13.40 0.31
N LEU A 16 -1.13 -12.95 -0.68
CA LEU A 16 0.23 -13.44 -0.96
C LEU A 16 1.28 -12.94 0.05
N GLN A 17 0.97 -11.96 0.89
CA GLN A 17 1.91 -11.50 1.93
C GLN A 17 2.00 -12.53 3.07
N CYS A 18 3.21 -12.70 3.59
CA CYS A 18 3.49 -13.47 4.80
C CYS A 18 2.96 -12.73 6.03
N ASP A 19 2.86 -13.46 7.13
CA ASP A 19 2.27 -13.00 8.40
C ASP A 19 2.88 -11.68 8.89
N ARG A 20 4.22 -11.60 8.89
CA ARG A 20 4.95 -10.40 9.31
C ARG A 20 4.57 -9.17 8.47
N HIS A 21 4.42 -9.34 7.17
CA HIS A 21 4.06 -8.25 6.27
C HIS A 21 2.60 -7.88 6.37
N VAL A 22 1.67 -8.83 6.48
CA VAL A 22 0.25 -8.52 6.68
C VAL A 22 0.05 -7.61 7.89
N VAL A 23 0.73 -7.89 9.01
CA VAL A 23 0.66 -7.05 10.22
C VAL A 23 1.26 -5.66 9.96
N LYS A 24 2.49 -5.59 9.45
CA LYS A 24 3.24 -4.34 9.27
C LYS A 24 2.61 -3.43 8.21
N MET A 25 2.13 -4.00 7.12
CA MET A 25 1.69 -3.27 5.94
C MET A 25 0.39 -2.52 6.14
N ILE A 26 -0.45 -2.91 7.11
CA ILE A 26 -1.66 -2.16 7.44
C ILE A 26 -1.32 -0.73 7.89
N LEU A 27 -0.40 -0.58 8.84
CA LEU A 27 0.01 0.74 9.33
C LEU A 27 0.71 1.53 8.23
N GLU A 28 1.66 0.90 7.53
CA GLU A 28 2.45 1.53 6.47
C GLU A 28 1.57 2.03 5.31
N THR A 29 0.60 1.23 4.86
CA THR A 29 -0.33 1.63 3.79
C THR A 29 -1.24 2.78 4.22
N ALA A 30 -1.76 2.74 5.46
CA ALA A 30 -2.56 3.84 5.99
C ALA A 30 -1.77 5.15 6.12
N GLN A 31 -0.47 5.07 6.46
CA GLN A 31 0.42 6.23 6.49
C GLN A 31 0.69 6.79 5.09
N LEU A 32 0.81 5.94 4.06
CA LEU A 32 0.91 6.39 2.67
C LEU A 32 -0.34 7.13 2.21
N LEU A 33 -1.53 6.58 2.47
CA LEU A 33 -2.81 7.21 2.15
C LEU A 33 -2.99 8.55 2.90
N SER A 34 -2.65 8.58 4.19
CA SER A 34 -2.67 9.83 4.97
C SER A 34 -1.71 10.88 4.39
N THR A 35 -0.52 10.44 3.96
CA THR A 35 0.45 11.35 3.34
C THR A 35 -0.09 11.92 2.02
N ALA A 36 -0.87 11.18 1.25
CA ALA A 36 -1.50 11.71 0.04
C ALA A 36 -2.44 12.89 0.37
N HIS A 37 -3.34 12.72 1.34
CA HIS A 37 -4.23 13.79 1.82
C HIS A 37 -3.46 15.00 2.36
N ASN A 38 -2.48 14.76 3.23
CA ASN A 38 -1.73 15.83 3.86
C ASN A 38 -0.95 16.68 2.84
N GLU A 39 -0.33 16.04 1.84
CA GLU A 39 0.52 16.74 0.87
C GLU A 39 -0.29 17.39 -0.25
N LEU A 40 -1.48 16.88 -0.58
CA LEU A 40 -2.32 17.42 -1.65
C LEU A 40 -3.30 18.49 -1.15
N ASP A 41 -3.93 18.25 -0.01
CA ASP A 41 -5.02 19.10 0.49
C ASP A 41 -4.65 19.86 1.77
N GLY A 42 -3.49 19.58 2.37
CA GLY A 42 -3.00 20.26 3.58
C GLY A 42 -3.70 19.87 4.89
N GLY A 43 -4.50 18.80 4.90
CA GLY A 43 -5.26 18.35 6.08
C GLY A 43 -4.72 17.04 6.68
N GLN A 44 -4.70 16.92 8.01
CA GLN A 44 -4.27 15.70 8.72
C GLN A 44 -5.46 14.79 9.09
N LEU A 45 -5.78 13.83 8.21
CA LEU A 45 -6.96 12.96 8.38
C LEU A 45 -6.77 11.80 9.36
N ALA A 46 -5.65 11.08 9.28
CA ALA A 46 -5.39 9.92 10.16
C ALA A 46 -3.99 9.97 10.76
N TYR A 47 -2.95 9.91 9.92
CA TYR A 47 -1.55 10.01 10.36
C TYR A 47 -0.85 11.25 9.80
N LYS A 48 0.22 11.69 10.49
CA LYS A 48 1.15 12.69 9.96
C LYS A 48 1.84 12.18 8.69
N SER A 49 2.27 13.09 7.82
CA SER A 49 3.03 12.74 6.62
C SER A 49 4.27 11.96 6.99
N THR A 50 4.51 10.84 6.30
CA THR A 50 5.73 10.05 6.43
C THR A 50 6.28 9.75 5.05
N HIS A 51 7.61 9.66 4.94
CA HIS A 51 8.28 9.24 3.70
C HIS A 51 7.79 9.98 2.43
N LYS A 52 7.39 11.27 2.53
CA LYS A 52 6.71 11.99 1.45
C LYS A 52 7.42 11.99 0.09
N ASN A 53 8.75 11.92 0.09
CA ASN A 53 9.56 11.87 -1.13
C ASN A 53 9.91 10.45 -1.58
N HIS A 54 9.51 9.42 -0.84
CA HIS A 54 9.73 8.03 -1.20
C HIS A 54 8.88 7.66 -2.43
N PRO A 55 9.40 6.88 -3.39
CA PRO A 55 8.68 6.57 -4.63
C PRO A 55 7.26 6.03 -4.41
N SER A 56 7.08 5.10 -3.45
CA SER A 56 5.73 4.60 -3.10
C SER A 56 4.77 5.69 -2.62
N ALA A 57 5.24 6.66 -1.81
CA ALA A 57 4.39 7.75 -1.34
C ALA A 57 4.04 8.73 -2.46
N VAL A 58 4.98 8.96 -3.38
CA VAL A 58 4.75 9.75 -4.60
C VAL A 58 3.70 9.07 -5.47
N TRP A 59 3.83 7.75 -5.68
CA TRP A 59 2.90 6.97 -6.49
C TRP A 59 1.48 6.95 -5.92
N VAL A 60 1.30 6.70 -4.60
CA VAL A 60 -0.04 6.68 -4.00
C VAL A 60 -0.79 8.01 -4.19
N ARG A 61 -0.09 9.14 -4.25
CA ARG A 61 -0.69 10.46 -4.46
C ARG A 61 -0.65 10.97 -5.90
N SER A 62 -0.15 10.17 -6.85
CA SER A 62 0.04 10.65 -8.23
C SER A 62 -1.21 10.56 -9.09
N SER A 63 -2.21 9.76 -8.68
CA SER A 63 -3.47 9.58 -9.40
C SER A 63 -4.55 9.02 -8.48
N ALA A 64 -5.81 9.22 -8.84
CA ALA A 64 -6.95 8.61 -8.15
C ALA A 64 -6.86 7.08 -8.20
N ASN A 65 -6.44 6.52 -9.33
CA ASN A 65 -6.31 5.07 -9.53
C ASN A 65 -5.27 4.44 -8.58
N ALA A 66 -4.12 5.09 -8.38
CA ALA A 66 -3.10 4.62 -7.44
C ALA A 66 -3.60 4.68 -5.98
N TYR A 67 -4.29 5.77 -5.61
CA TYR A 67 -4.88 5.91 -4.28
C TYR A 67 -5.93 4.83 -4.01
N VAL A 68 -6.88 4.64 -4.95
CA VAL A 68 -7.95 3.65 -4.84
C VAL A 68 -7.37 2.24 -4.70
N TRP A 69 -6.36 1.89 -5.50
CA TRP A 69 -5.68 0.61 -5.38
C TRP A 69 -5.08 0.42 -3.99
N ALA A 70 -4.35 1.41 -3.47
CA ALA A 70 -3.74 1.34 -2.13
C ALA A 70 -4.79 1.25 -1.01
N TRP A 71 -5.94 1.91 -1.14
CA TRP A 71 -7.03 1.79 -0.19
C TRP A 71 -7.69 0.40 -0.23
N HIS A 72 -7.93 -0.16 -1.41
CA HIS A 72 -8.43 -1.54 -1.53
C HIS A 72 -7.42 -2.54 -0.96
N HIS A 73 -6.12 -2.32 -1.16
CA HIS A 73 -5.07 -3.13 -0.58
C HIS A 73 -5.07 -3.03 0.95
N LEU A 74 -5.21 -1.83 1.53
CA LEU A 74 -5.36 -1.64 2.98
C LEU A 74 -6.55 -2.42 3.53
N ARG A 75 -7.71 -2.34 2.85
CA ARG A 75 -8.91 -3.09 3.23
C ARG A 75 -8.67 -4.60 3.16
N ALA A 76 -8.00 -5.08 2.12
CA ALA A 76 -7.67 -6.48 1.93
C ALA A 76 -6.70 -7.01 3.00
N LEU A 77 -5.64 -6.25 3.31
CA LEU A 77 -4.73 -6.56 4.41
C LEU A 77 -5.47 -6.64 5.75
N GLY A 78 -6.42 -5.73 6.00
CA GLY A 78 -7.25 -5.77 7.20
C GLY A 78 -8.07 -7.04 7.33
N ARG A 79 -8.72 -7.48 6.24
CA ARG A 79 -9.45 -8.74 6.19
C ARG A 79 -8.54 -9.95 6.41
N GLU A 80 -7.35 -9.92 5.81
CA GLU A 80 -6.41 -11.01 5.93
C GLU A 80 -5.81 -11.12 7.34
N TYR A 81 -5.53 -9.98 7.97
CA TYR A 81 -5.17 -9.91 9.38
C TYR A 81 -6.28 -10.46 10.28
N GLU A 82 -7.54 -10.06 10.06
CA GLU A 82 -8.66 -10.55 10.86
C GLU A 82 -8.85 -12.07 10.68
N ARG A 83 -8.73 -12.56 9.45
CA ARG A 83 -8.79 -14.00 9.15
C ARG A 83 -7.67 -14.78 9.86
N ARG A 84 -6.43 -14.29 9.84
CA ARG A 84 -5.27 -14.99 10.43
C ARG A 84 -5.23 -14.92 11.95
N TYR A 85 -5.57 -13.76 12.54
CA TYR A 85 -5.36 -13.48 13.96
C TYR A 85 -6.65 -13.38 14.78
N GLN A 86 -7.82 -13.48 14.14
CA GLN A 86 -9.14 -13.42 14.78
C GLN A 86 -9.36 -12.13 15.60
N LYS A 87 -8.78 -11.03 15.12
CA LYS A 87 -8.85 -9.70 15.74
C LYS A 87 -8.83 -8.63 14.65
N VAL A 88 -9.45 -7.49 14.92
CA VAL A 88 -9.36 -6.32 14.02
C VAL A 88 -8.12 -5.50 14.37
N HIS A 89 -7.32 -5.14 13.34
CA HIS A 89 -6.15 -4.28 13.54
C HIS A 89 -6.58 -2.84 13.87
N LYS A 90 -5.93 -2.19 14.85
CA LYS A 90 -6.33 -0.85 15.34
C LYS A 90 -6.43 0.20 14.22
N THR A 91 -5.48 0.21 13.30
CA THR A 91 -5.50 1.12 12.14
C THR A 91 -6.73 0.91 11.26
N ILE A 92 -7.16 -0.34 11.06
CA ILE A 92 -8.36 -0.64 10.27
C ILE A 92 -9.59 -0.10 11.01
N ALA A 93 -9.73 -0.44 12.29
CA ALA A 93 -10.85 0.01 13.12
C ALA A 93 -10.99 1.53 13.19
N ASN A 94 -9.86 2.25 13.24
CA ASN A 94 -9.87 3.70 13.47
C ASN A 94 -9.82 4.55 12.20
N HIS A 95 -9.29 4.04 11.09
CA HIS A 95 -8.92 4.88 9.94
C HIS A 95 -9.33 4.35 8.57
N LEU A 96 -9.80 3.10 8.43
CA LEU A 96 -10.17 2.58 7.11
C LEU A 96 -11.28 3.41 6.45
N GLU A 97 -12.33 3.73 7.21
CA GLU A 97 -13.45 4.55 6.74
C GLU A 97 -13.02 5.99 6.46
N THR A 98 -12.23 6.60 7.35
CA THR A 98 -11.68 7.95 7.17
C THR A 98 -10.86 8.06 5.89
N LEU A 99 -10.11 7.02 5.52
CA LEU A 99 -9.26 7.01 4.34
C LEU A 99 -9.98 6.54 3.06
N CYS A 100 -11.29 6.25 3.12
CA CYS A 100 -12.06 5.80 1.95
C CYS A 100 -12.24 6.90 0.90
N GLY A 101 -12.29 8.16 1.32
CA GLY A 101 -12.39 9.31 0.42
C GLY A 101 -11.07 9.58 -0.31
N LEU A 102 -11.17 9.97 -1.57
CA LEU A 102 -10.04 10.53 -2.33
C LEU A 102 -9.64 11.89 -1.76
N PRO A 103 -8.36 12.28 -1.87
CA PRO A 103 -7.96 13.68 -1.76
C PRO A 103 -8.73 14.52 -2.77
N MET A 104 -9.14 15.74 -2.39
CA MET A 104 -9.93 16.65 -3.24
C MET A 104 -9.20 16.93 -4.56
N ALA A 105 -7.87 17.12 -4.49
CA ALA A 105 -7.03 17.31 -5.66
C ALA A 105 -7.05 16.15 -6.68
N LEU A 106 -7.52 14.95 -6.29
CA LEU A 106 -7.60 13.78 -7.17
C LEU A 106 -9.03 13.46 -7.64
N GLU A 107 -10.07 14.16 -7.17
CA GLU A 107 -11.46 13.81 -7.50
C GLU A 107 -11.80 13.91 -8.99
N SER A 108 -11.13 14.81 -9.72
CA SER A 108 -11.28 14.97 -11.18
C SER A 108 -10.14 14.33 -11.98
N ASP A 109 -9.30 13.50 -11.35
CA ASP A 109 -8.19 12.85 -12.03
C ASP A 109 -8.67 11.73 -12.96
N VAL A 110 -8.16 11.74 -14.20
CA VAL A 110 -8.46 10.75 -15.24
C VAL A 110 -7.20 9.98 -15.68
N THR A 111 -6.10 10.13 -14.94
CA THR A 111 -4.83 9.48 -15.25
C THR A 111 -4.99 7.96 -15.23
N PRO A 112 -4.63 7.24 -16.30
CA PRO A 112 -4.69 5.79 -16.32
C PRO A 112 -3.86 5.16 -15.20
N PHE A 113 -4.25 3.97 -14.74
CA PHE A 113 -3.44 3.23 -13.78
C PHE A 113 -2.05 2.93 -14.35
N VAL A 114 -1.03 3.19 -13.54
CA VAL A 114 0.37 2.84 -13.83
C VAL A 114 0.87 2.01 -12.67
N ASP A 115 1.56 0.90 -12.98
CA ASP A 115 2.18 0.04 -11.99
C ASP A 115 3.10 0.84 -11.04
N PRO A 116 3.17 0.47 -9.76
CA PRO A 116 3.97 1.17 -8.76
C PRO A 116 5.48 1.07 -9.02
N PRO A 117 6.27 2.01 -8.48
CA PRO A 117 7.71 1.95 -8.56
C PRO A 117 8.25 0.72 -7.82
N GLN A 118 9.13 -0.03 -8.48
CA GLN A 118 9.78 -1.23 -7.91
C GLN A 118 10.84 -0.83 -6.88
N CYS A 119 10.39 -0.66 -5.63
CA CYS A 119 11.22 -0.27 -4.48
C CYS A 119 11.97 -1.48 -3.91
N MET A 120 12.89 -2.03 -4.68
CA MET A 120 13.61 -3.28 -4.42
C MET A 120 15.04 -3.23 -5.00
N PRO A 121 15.94 -4.17 -4.66
CA PRO A 121 17.26 -4.29 -5.28
C PRO A 121 17.18 -4.42 -6.81
N ASP A 122 18.22 -3.95 -7.51
CA ASP A 122 18.23 -3.91 -8.97
C ASP A 122 18.13 -5.31 -9.59
N GLU A 123 18.71 -6.34 -8.96
CA GLU A 123 18.62 -7.72 -9.41
C GLU A 123 17.18 -8.30 -9.38
N CYS A 124 16.29 -7.69 -8.60
CA CYS A 124 14.89 -8.10 -8.51
C CYS A 124 13.99 -7.36 -9.51
N LYS A 125 14.41 -6.20 -10.03
CA LYS A 125 13.58 -5.38 -10.92
C LYS A 125 13.29 -6.11 -12.23
N ARG A 126 12.04 -6.03 -12.70
CA ARG A 126 11.57 -6.63 -13.96
C ARG A 126 10.80 -5.61 -14.78
N LEU A 127 10.51 -5.94 -16.04
CA LEU A 127 9.65 -5.09 -16.87
C LEU A 127 8.21 -5.06 -16.33
N ASP A 128 7.70 -6.23 -15.95
CA ASP A 128 6.43 -6.37 -15.25
C ASP A 128 6.63 -6.18 -13.75
N ALA A 129 5.93 -5.22 -13.15
CA ALA A 129 6.14 -4.88 -11.75
C ALA A 129 5.74 -6.02 -10.81
N VAL A 130 4.65 -6.74 -11.12
CA VAL A 130 4.21 -7.90 -10.33
C VAL A 130 5.30 -8.96 -10.28
N GLN A 131 5.86 -9.33 -11.42
CA GLN A 131 6.98 -10.28 -11.48
C GLN A 131 8.17 -9.79 -10.67
N GLY A 132 8.52 -8.50 -10.75
CA GLY A 132 9.61 -7.93 -9.95
C GLY A 132 9.35 -8.07 -8.44
N TYR A 133 8.12 -7.78 -8.03
CA TYR A 133 7.71 -7.94 -6.63
C TYR A 133 7.69 -9.39 -6.16
N GLN A 134 7.22 -10.33 -6.97
CA GLN A 134 7.24 -11.75 -6.65
C GLN A 134 8.69 -12.29 -6.55
N VAL A 135 9.58 -11.87 -7.46
CA VAL A 135 11.01 -12.19 -7.39
C VAL A 135 11.62 -11.62 -6.10
N TYR A 136 11.36 -10.35 -5.79
CA TYR A 136 11.86 -9.72 -4.57
C TYR A 136 11.37 -10.44 -3.31
N TYR A 137 10.11 -10.89 -3.32
CA TYR A 137 9.51 -11.60 -2.21
C TYR A 137 10.21 -12.95 -1.96
N ASN A 138 10.48 -13.70 -3.03
CA ASN A 138 11.20 -14.97 -2.95
C ASN A 138 12.68 -14.77 -2.58
N TYR A 139 13.32 -13.73 -3.12
CA TYR A 139 14.72 -13.39 -2.83
C TYR A 139 14.95 -13.06 -1.35
N LYS A 140 13.93 -12.55 -0.66
CA LYS A 140 13.99 -12.16 0.76
C LYS A 140 13.21 -13.09 1.69
N ALA A 141 12.74 -14.24 1.20
CA ALA A 141 11.95 -15.17 2.00
C ALA A 141 12.69 -15.59 3.28
N ASP A 142 13.94 -16.04 3.15
CA ASP A 142 14.77 -16.49 4.29
C ASP A 142 15.02 -15.36 5.32
N ASP A 143 15.10 -14.11 4.88
CA ASP A 143 15.30 -12.93 5.75
C ASP A 143 14.05 -12.59 6.58
N TRP A 144 12.89 -13.13 6.21
CA TRP A 144 11.59 -12.82 6.81
C TRP A 144 10.98 -13.99 7.60
N ASP A 145 11.50 -15.20 7.40
CA ASP A 145 11.09 -16.42 8.11
C ASP A 145 11.81 -16.64 9.46
N THR A 146 12.86 -15.86 9.76
CA THR A 146 13.57 -15.84 11.06
C THR A 146 12.98 -14.82 12.03
#